data_AF-A0A6P1M357-F1
#
_entry.id   AF-A0A6P1M357-F1
#
_cell.length_a   1.000
_cell.length_b   1.000
_cell.length_c   1.000
_cell.angle_alpha   90.00
_cell.angle_beta   90.00
_cell.angle_gamma   90.00
#
_symmetry.space_group_name_H-M   'P 1'
#
loop_
_entity.id
_entity.type
_entity.pdbx_description
1 polymer ?
#
loop_
_entity_poly.entity_id
_entity_poly.type
_entity_poly.pdbx_seq_one_letter_code
_entity_poly.pdbx_strand_id
1 'polypeptide(L)'
;MRKMMMCWIAGCVNALALSVQLLAADQPLSFRSFDAEGDNFMYSADAYASVNWGAHGNLIAGMNNSTDRYRSLMRFDLASVNDAASVSSASLTLTVASTGKVHSDVGNMELRLLLIDTANKDWVEGTANTAVQSGSACWSSLAEGSREWTGGPGVGHDTASAGISAVLSSVSVDTASVAVGDTVTFTIDSAEGLAAIASWIQGGDNAGFLLVTDETAASQNALIFHSSEVSDESVRPALTVQGVGINTAFEGLDVDETNGRVSLWSVPKAADLKPVDGVAFRAIKAYEPQNDGYEWLHGVGLAWHKGQLYASFGHNTGAENTEGESAHYRISDDGGQTWGDVKSIADGEGSLSISHGVFLSYVDQLWAFQGAFSNDFENTHTRAYLLNETTGQWEYQGVVIEDGFWPMQQPEKMDDGNWVMAGICAPDGYPASSTALSQNLPAVAISHGDDFMNWDLIVIPAGEGVGSVWGESGVVVDGANLTMISRWWWQTPYALVAESSDFGRSWTELQASNMPMAASKPCTGILSTGQHYLIANISSDGGNSRTPLSIAYSRPGAAALSEIRLVRHSVQDNVPWSEADCKLSYPCAIEKDGMLYIGYSNSAFGEGVNNNNAELAVIPISELQ
;
A
#
# COMPACT_ATOMS: atom_id res chain seq x y z
N MET A 1 71.23 3.73 1.18
CA MET A 1 71.16 3.10 -0.15
C MET A 1 69.72 3.22 -0.64
N ARG A 2 69.24 4.40 -1.06
CA ARG A 2 69.21 4.87 -2.47
C ARG A 2 69.17 3.73 -3.50
N LYS A 3 67.96 3.43 -3.98
CA LYS A 3 67.58 3.17 -5.38
C LYS A 3 66.05 3.35 -5.43
N MET A 4 65.58 4.48 -5.97
CA MET A 4 65.04 4.63 -7.34
C MET A 4 63.56 4.19 -7.39
N MET A 5 62.61 4.84 -8.06
CA MET A 5 62.48 6.06 -8.87
C MET A 5 61.00 6.00 -9.32
N MET A 6 60.15 6.97 -8.98
CA MET A 6 59.63 7.98 -9.90
C MET A 6 58.94 7.48 -11.18
N CYS A 7 57.68 7.92 -11.32
CA CYS A 7 56.95 8.28 -12.55
C CYS A 7 55.94 7.32 -13.19
N TRP A 8 54.79 7.94 -13.49
CA TRP A 8 53.60 7.53 -14.21
C TRP A 8 53.76 7.51 -15.75
N ILE A 9 52.74 6.93 -16.42
CA ILE A 9 52.18 7.15 -17.78
C ILE A 9 52.45 6.09 -18.86
N ALA A 10 51.32 5.72 -19.52
CA ALA A 10 51.08 5.00 -20.79
C ALA A 10 51.14 3.46 -20.71
N GLY A 11 50.21 2.67 -21.26
CA GLY A 11 49.12 2.96 -22.19
C GLY A 11 49.00 1.79 -23.19
N CYS A 12 48.01 0.93 -22.94
CA CYS A 12 47.27 0.06 -23.87
C CYS A 12 47.92 -1.19 -24.55
N VAL A 13 47.04 -2.21 -24.65
CA VAL A 13 46.95 -3.31 -25.63
C VAL A 13 47.78 -4.58 -25.36
N ASN A 14 47.20 -5.60 -24.70
CA ASN A 14 46.50 -6.71 -25.39
C ASN A 14 46.11 -7.87 -24.45
N ALA A 15 44.91 -8.41 -24.72
CA ALA A 15 44.46 -9.79 -24.49
C ALA A 15 44.27 -10.33 -23.05
N LEU A 16 43.01 -10.39 -22.62
CA LEU A 16 42.38 -11.65 -22.20
C LEU A 16 40.85 -11.45 -22.10
N ALA A 17 40.17 -11.74 -23.21
CA ALA A 17 38.77 -12.11 -23.19
C ALA A 17 38.71 -13.61 -22.85
N LEU A 18 38.29 -13.96 -21.64
CA LEU A 18 37.47 -15.15 -21.35
C LEU A 18 37.02 -15.14 -19.88
N SER A 19 35.70 -15.30 -19.71
CA SER A 19 34.97 -15.79 -18.54
C SER A 19 35.25 -15.15 -17.18
N VAL A 20 34.46 -14.12 -16.86
CA VAL A 20 33.88 -13.99 -15.52
C VAL A 20 32.38 -14.13 -15.71
N GLN A 21 31.84 -15.30 -15.39
CA GLN A 21 30.42 -15.45 -15.07
C GLN A 21 30.19 -14.54 -13.86
N LEU A 22 29.65 -13.35 -14.11
CA LEU A 22 29.14 -12.49 -13.06
C LEU A 22 27.95 -13.25 -12.46
N LEU A 23 28.09 -13.64 -11.20
CA LEU A 23 27.00 -14.16 -10.38
C LEU A 23 25.83 -13.17 -10.49
N ALA A 24 24.71 -13.66 -11.03
CA ALA A 24 23.43 -13.00 -10.91
C ALA A 24 23.13 -12.89 -9.40
N ALA A 25 23.30 -11.68 -8.86
CA ALA A 25 22.77 -11.32 -7.56
C ALA A 25 21.34 -10.85 -7.77
N ASP A 26 20.45 -11.56 -7.09
CA ASP A 26 18.99 -11.51 -7.01
C ASP A 26 18.31 -10.18 -7.39
N GLN A 27 17.43 -10.27 -8.40
CA GLN A 27 16.29 -9.35 -8.56
C GLN A 27 15.31 -9.59 -7.39
N PRO A 28 14.58 -8.58 -6.88
CA PRO A 28 13.60 -8.80 -5.83
C PRO A 28 12.53 -9.78 -6.32
N LEU A 29 12.33 -10.83 -5.53
CA LEU A 29 11.38 -11.90 -5.79
C LEU A 29 10.05 -11.50 -5.13
N SER A 30 9.01 -11.18 -5.90
CA SER A 30 7.67 -10.89 -5.38
C SER A 30 6.81 -12.16 -5.31
N PHE A 31 5.90 -12.22 -4.33
CA PHE A 31 4.99 -13.35 -4.11
C PHE A 31 3.58 -12.82 -3.98
N ARG A 32 2.64 -13.30 -4.81
CA ARG A 32 1.21 -13.01 -4.66
C ARG A 32 0.42 -14.27 -4.39
N SER A 33 -0.46 -14.25 -3.40
CA SER A 33 -1.42 -15.32 -3.10
C SER A 33 -2.79 -15.00 -3.69
N PHE A 34 -3.47 -16.01 -4.25
CA PHE A 34 -4.82 -15.93 -4.79
C PHE A 34 -5.68 -17.03 -4.19
N ASP A 35 -6.90 -16.68 -3.80
CA ASP A 35 -7.95 -17.64 -3.50
C ASP A 35 -8.53 -18.22 -4.80
N ALA A 36 -9.06 -19.43 -4.73
CA ALA A 36 -9.75 -20.03 -5.88
C ALA A 36 -10.99 -19.18 -6.26
N GLU A 37 -11.08 -18.81 -7.53
CA GLU A 37 -12.24 -18.16 -8.14
C GLU A 37 -13.40 -19.16 -8.33
N GLY A 38 -13.04 -20.42 -8.56
CA GLY A 38 -13.99 -21.52 -8.54
C GLY A 38 -13.29 -22.85 -8.34
N ASP A 39 -13.93 -23.75 -7.59
CA ASP A 39 -13.45 -25.09 -7.33
C ASP A 39 -14.59 -26.11 -7.29
N ASN A 40 -14.33 -27.32 -7.76
CA ASN A 40 -15.39 -28.33 -7.81
C ASN A 40 -14.85 -29.74 -7.59
N PHE A 41 -15.49 -30.43 -6.68
CA PHE A 41 -15.23 -31.82 -6.39
C PHE A 41 -15.98 -32.75 -7.36
N MET A 42 -15.29 -33.74 -7.93
CA MET A 42 -15.85 -34.73 -8.85
C MET A 42 -15.71 -36.15 -8.32
N TYR A 43 -16.76 -36.94 -8.49
CA TYR A 43 -16.82 -38.31 -7.99
C TYR A 43 -17.25 -39.30 -9.08
N SER A 44 -16.42 -40.33 -9.30
CA SER A 44 -16.60 -41.25 -10.43
C SER A 44 -17.65 -42.35 -10.26
N ALA A 45 -18.20 -42.52 -9.06
CA ALA A 45 -19.20 -43.56 -8.83
C ALA A 45 -20.44 -43.28 -9.68
N ASP A 46 -20.97 -44.30 -10.38
CA ASP A 46 -22.07 -44.16 -11.34
C ASP A 46 -23.27 -43.36 -10.81
N ALA A 47 -23.61 -43.53 -9.54
CA ALA A 47 -24.72 -42.82 -8.90
C ALA A 47 -24.50 -41.31 -8.74
N TYR A 48 -23.26 -40.85 -8.83
CA TYR A 48 -22.83 -39.47 -8.60
C TYR A 48 -22.08 -38.87 -9.79
N ALA A 49 -21.91 -39.62 -10.88
CA ALA A 49 -21.08 -39.20 -12.00
C ALA A 49 -21.62 -37.91 -12.69
N SER A 50 -22.93 -37.69 -12.67
CA SER A 50 -23.59 -36.46 -13.17
C SER A 50 -23.85 -35.40 -12.09
N VAL A 51 -23.35 -35.60 -10.86
CA VAL A 51 -23.61 -34.70 -9.73
C VAL A 51 -22.57 -33.59 -9.69
N ASN A 52 -23.04 -32.37 -9.49
CA ASN A 52 -22.22 -31.19 -9.27
C ASN A 52 -22.05 -30.93 -7.75
N TRP A 53 -20.85 -30.49 -7.38
CA TRP A 53 -20.44 -30.23 -6.01
C TRP A 53 -19.76 -28.87 -5.85
N GLY A 54 -20.04 -27.91 -6.72
CA GLY A 54 -19.39 -26.59 -6.68
C GLY A 54 -19.58 -25.90 -5.33
N ALA A 55 -20.79 -25.93 -4.78
CA ALA A 55 -21.09 -25.32 -3.47
C ALA A 55 -20.78 -26.23 -2.26
N HIS A 56 -19.88 -27.20 -2.41
CA HIS A 56 -19.50 -28.11 -1.33
C HIS A 56 -18.26 -27.58 -0.59
N GLY A 57 -18.30 -27.57 0.74
CA GLY A 57 -17.21 -27.06 1.60
C GLY A 57 -15.91 -27.87 1.62
N ASN A 58 -15.76 -28.87 0.73
CA ASN A 58 -14.56 -29.70 0.67
C ASN A 58 -14.16 -30.03 -0.76
N LEU A 59 -12.85 -30.02 -0.99
CA LEU A 59 -12.18 -30.66 -2.12
C LEU A 59 -11.66 -32.04 -1.69
N ILE A 60 -11.68 -33.00 -2.61
CA ILE A 60 -11.23 -34.37 -2.33
C ILE A 60 -10.41 -34.89 -3.51
N ALA A 61 -9.28 -35.52 -3.18
CA ALA A 61 -8.47 -36.25 -4.15
C ALA A 61 -8.05 -37.60 -3.56
N GLY A 62 -8.14 -38.65 -4.39
CA GLY A 62 -7.83 -40.00 -3.95
C GLY A 62 -8.81 -41.04 -4.47
N MET A 63 -8.78 -42.20 -3.82
CA MET A 63 -9.65 -43.33 -4.11
C MET A 63 -10.65 -43.49 -2.97
N ASN A 64 -11.96 -43.47 -3.27
CA ASN A 64 -12.97 -43.85 -2.28
C ASN A 64 -12.93 -45.36 -1.99
N ASN A 65 -12.64 -46.13 -3.03
CA ASN A 65 -12.50 -47.58 -3.03
C ASN A 65 -11.67 -47.97 -4.26
N SER A 66 -11.54 -49.27 -4.58
CA SER A 66 -10.70 -49.74 -5.69
C SER A 66 -11.14 -49.28 -7.09
N THR A 67 -12.37 -48.79 -7.26
CA THR A 67 -12.92 -48.39 -8.56
C THR A 67 -13.32 -46.93 -8.62
N ASP A 68 -13.70 -46.33 -7.49
CA ASP A 68 -14.27 -45.00 -7.47
C ASP A 68 -13.24 -43.95 -7.04
N ARG A 69 -13.11 -42.92 -7.86
CA ARG A 69 -12.09 -41.88 -7.78
C ARG A 69 -12.71 -40.56 -7.34
N TYR A 70 -11.93 -39.82 -6.57
CA TYR A 70 -12.16 -38.43 -6.24
C TYR A 70 -11.13 -37.57 -6.95
N ARG A 71 -11.60 -36.52 -7.60
CA ARG A 71 -10.76 -35.49 -8.24
C ARG A 71 -11.34 -34.12 -7.92
N SER A 72 -10.49 -33.11 -7.90
CA SER A 72 -10.94 -31.74 -7.66
C SER A 72 -10.40 -30.78 -8.72
N LEU A 73 -11.29 -29.94 -9.23
CA LEU A 73 -11.00 -28.83 -10.13
C LEU A 73 -10.74 -27.58 -9.29
N MET A 74 -9.77 -26.77 -9.69
CA MET A 74 -9.54 -25.46 -9.10
C MET A 74 -9.15 -24.47 -10.19
N ARG A 75 -9.69 -23.26 -10.13
CA ARG A 75 -9.32 -22.13 -10.98
C ARG A 75 -9.11 -20.90 -10.11
N PHE A 76 -8.16 -20.07 -10.51
CA PHE A 76 -7.79 -18.85 -9.81
C PHE A 76 -7.96 -17.67 -10.77
N ASP A 77 -8.56 -16.58 -10.30
CA ASP A 77 -8.63 -15.33 -11.04
C ASP A 77 -7.29 -14.59 -10.85
N LEU A 78 -6.52 -14.50 -11.94
CA LEU A 78 -5.24 -13.81 -11.97
C LEU A 78 -5.34 -12.45 -12.66
N ALA A 79 -6.55 -12.01 -13.04
CA ALA A 79 -6.75 -10.76 -13.80
C ALA A 79 -6.35 -9.50 -13.01
N SER A 80 -6.25 -9.59 -11.68
CA SER A 80 -5.72 -8.49 -10.86
C SER A 80 -4.21 -8.28 -11.00
N VAL A 81 -3.48 -9.19 -11.67
CA VAL A 81 -2.05 -9.06 -11.97
C VAL A 81 -1.90 -8.36 -13.31
N ASN A 82 -1.56 -7.07 -13.29
CA ASN A 82 -1.08 -6.39 -14.48
C ASN A 82 0.46 -6.52 -14.52
N ASP A 83 1.00 -6.90 -15.68
CA ASP A 83 2.42 -6.81 -16.05
C ASP A 83 3.39 -7.94 -15.64
N ALA A 84 2.95 -9.21 -15.55
CA ALA A 84 3.92 -10.30 -15.44
C ALA A 84 4.75 -10.45 -16.74
N ALA A 85 6.02 -10.00 -16.72
CA ALA A 85 6.98 -10.20 -17.79
C ALA A 85 7.42 -11.67 -17.90
N SER A 86 7.47 -12.37 -16.75
CA SER A 86 7.71 -13.82 -16.67
C SER A 86 7.39 -14.37 -15.28
N VAL A 87 6.79 -15.56 -15.20
CA VAL A 87 6.60 -16.32 -13.95
C VAL A 87 7.83 -17.19 -13.70
N SER A 88 8.48 -17.03 -12.55
CA SER A 88 9.71 -17.77 -12.18
C SER A 88 9.44 -18.99 -11.31
N SER A 89 8.39 -18.97 -10.49
CA SER A 89 7.91 -20.13 -9.74
C SER A 89 6.43 -19.93 -9.35
N ALA A 90 5.73 -20.98 -8.99
CA ALA A 90 4.46 -20.88 -8.29
C ALA A 90 4.30 -22.04 -7.30
N SER A 91 3.37 -21.92 -6.37
CA SER A 91 2.99 -23.01 -5.49
C SER A 91 1.50 -23.00 -5.20
N LEU A 92 0.87 -24.18 -5.17
CA LEU A 92 -0.50 -24.34 -4.69
C LEU A 92 -0.44 -24.92 -3.28
N THR A 93 -1.06 -24.26 -2.32
CA THR A 93 -1.17 -24.75 -0.94
C THR A 93 -2.62 -25.09 -0.61
N LEU A 94 -2.83 -26.29 -0.07
CA LEU A 94 -4.12 -26.80 0.35
C LEU A 94 -4.08 -27.20 1.83
N THR A 95 -5.10 -26.83 2.59
CA THR A 95 -5.21 -27.17 4.02
C THR A 95 -6.10 -28.38 4.22
N VAL A 96 -5.61 -29.39 4.96
CA VAL A 96 -6.33 -30.64 5.23
C VAL A 96 -7.51 -30.38 6.16
N ALA A 97 -8.72 -30.55 5.63
CA ALA A 97 -9.98 -30.42 6.38
C ALA A 97 -10.34 -31.71 7.13
N SER A 98 -9.98 -32.86 6.58
CA SER A 98 -10.27 -34.16 7.20
C SER A 98 -9.34 -35.26 6.72
N THR A 99 -8.95 -36.13 7.66
CA THR A 99 -8.22 -37.37 7.41
C THR A 99 -9.12 -38.61 7.49
N GLY A 100 -10.45 -38.43 7.47
CA GLY A 100 -11.42 -39.53 7.67
C GLY A 100 -11.43 -40.63 6.58
N LYS A 101 -10.65 -40.44 5.51
CA LYS A 101 -10.46 -41.39 4.40
C LYS A 101 -8.98 -41.82 4.25
N VAL A 102 -8.17 -41.54 5.26
CA VAL A 102 -6.76 -41.93 5.33
C VAL A 102 -6.61 -43.19 6.18
N HIS A 103 -5.96 -44.18 5.60
CA HIS A 103 -5.72 -45.50 6.17
C HIS A 103 -4.21 -45.78 6.15
N SER A 104 -3.55 -45.64 7.30
CA SER A 104 -2.09 -45.77 7.40
C SER A 104 -1.57 -47.18 7.10
N ASP A 105 -2.42 -48.20 7.22
CA ASP A 105 -2.13 -49.59 6.86
C ASP A 105 -2.09 -49.82 5.35
N VAL A 106 -2.70 -48.93 4.57
CA VAL A 106 -2.67 -48.93 3.10
C VAL A 106 -1.38 -48.30 2.56
N GLY A 107 -0.65 -47.58 3.42
CA GLY A 107 0.60 -46.91 3.08
C GLY A 107 0.40 -45.54 2.44
N ASN A 108 1.51 -44.88 2.15
CA ASN A 108 1.54 -43.50 1.67
C ASN A 108 0.82 -43.34 0.33
N MET A 109 0.19 -42.18 0.14
CA MET A 109 -0.46 -41.82 -1.12
C MET A 109 0.31 -40.70 -1.82
N GLU A 110 0.34 -40.72 -3.14
CA GLU A 110 0.90 -39.64 -3.94
C GLU A 110 -0.22 -38.80 -4.52
N LEU A 111 -0.26 -37.52 -4.15
CA LEU A 111 -1.12 -36.54 -4.79
C LEU A 111 -0.39 -35.93 -5.99
N ARG A 112 -1.13 -35.67 -7.07
CA ARG A 112 -0.61 -35.03 -8.28
C ARG A 112 -1.42 -33.80 -8.63
N LEU A 113 -0.73 -32.72 -8.94
CA LEU A 113 -1.31 -31.51 -9.51
C LEU A 113 -1.10 -31.53 -11.02
N LEU A 114 -2.19 -31.48 -11.78
CA LEU A 114 -2.18 -31.53 -13.24
C LEU A 114 -2.67 -30.22 -13.85
N LEU A 115 -2.10 -29.83 -14.98
CA LEU A 115 -2.58 -28.73 -15.81
C LEU A 115 -3.67 -29.23 -16.76
N ILE A 116 -4.87 -28.66 -16.68
CA ILE A 116 -5.99 -29.02 -17.55
C ILE A 116 -5.79 -28.42 -18.93
N ASP A 117 -6.12 -29.19 -19.98
CA ASP A 117 -6.04 -28.69 -21.35
C ASP A 117 -7.07 -27.58 -21.63
N THR A 118 -6.65 -26.56 -22.39
CA THR A 118 -7.48 -25.41 -22.77
C THR A 118 -8.77 -25.78 -23.49
N ALA A 119 -8.85 -26.97 -24.12
CA ALA A 119 -10.09 -27.51 -24.68
C ALA A 119 -11.20 -27.67 -23.63
N ASN A 120 -10.84 -27.72 -22.34
CA ASN A 120 -11.74 -27.85 -21.21
C ASN A 120 -11.98 -26.53 -20.44
N LYS A 121 -11.51 -25.38 -20.94
CA LYS A 121 -11.53 -24.09 -20.21
C LYS A 121 -12.90 -23.55 -19.79
N ASP A 122 -13.97 -23.88 -20.49
CA ASP A 122 -15.31 -23.34 -20.17
C ASP A 122 -16.09 -24.20 -19.16
N TRP A 123 -15.41 -25.03 -18.36
CA TRP A 123 -16.07 -25.70 -17.24
C TRP A 123 -16.62 -24.66 -16.25
N VAL A 124 -17.78 -24.96 -15.66
CA VAL A 124 -18.47 -24.09 -14.71
C VAL A 124 -18.59 -24.82 -13.38
N GLU A 125 -18.12 -24.19 -12.31
CA GLU A 125 -18.17 -24.70 -10.93
C GLU A 125 -19.55 -25.19 -10.53
N GLY A 126 -20.58 -24.42 -10.85
CA GLY A 126 -21.95 -24.72 -10.43
C GLY A 126 -22.23 -24.25 -9.01
N THR A 127 -23.50 -24.25 -8.65
CA THR A 127 -23.98 -23.79 -7.34
C THR A 127 -24.68 -24.92 -6.58
N ALA A 128 -24.65 -26.12 -7.14
CA ALA A 128 -25.26 -27.28 -6.54
C ALA A 128 -24.30 -27.89 -5.51
N ASN A 129 -24.91 -28.54 -4.52
CA ASN A 129 -24.20 -29.34 -3.54
C ASN A 129 -24.92 -30.69 -3.48
N THR A 130 -24.30 -31.71 -4.06
CA THR A 130 -24.88 -33.07 -4.17
C THR A 130 -26.13 -33.14 -5.07
N ALA A 131 -26.21 -32.34 -6.15
CA ALA A 131 -27.30 -32.44 -7.12
C ALA A 131 -26.83 -32.36 -8.58
N VAL A 132 -27.61 -32.94 -9.50
CA VAL A 132 -27.41 -32.78 -10.94
C VAL A 132 -27.77 -31.34 -11.33
N GLN A 133 -26.86 -30.64 -11.99
CA GLN A 133 -27.05 -29.25 -12.45
C GLN A 133 -26.65 -29.14 -13.92
N SER A 134 -27.62 -28.85 -14.79
CA SER A 134 -27.35 -28.69 -16.21
C SER A 134 -26.39 -27.52 -16.47
N GLY A 135 -25.43 -27.72 -17.37
CA GLY A 135 -24.44 -26.72 -17.75
C GLY A 135 -23.23 -26.61 -16.81
N SER A 136 -23.28 -27.25 -15.64
CA SER A 136 -22.16 -27.28 -14.68
C SER A 136 -21.29 -28.51 -14.85
N ALA A 137 -20.06 -28.42 -14.36
CA ALA A 137 -19.09 -29.50 -14.42
C ALA A 137 -19.45 -30.63 -13.45
N CYS A 138 -19.26 -31.86 -13.88
CA CYS A 138 -19.37 -33.06 -13.07
C CYS A 138 -18.33 -34.09 -13.53
N TRP A 139 -18.32 -35.29 -12.93
CA TRP A 139 -17.40 -36.33 -13.38
C TRP A 139 -17.63 -36.71 -14.86
N SER A 140 -18.88 -36.92 -15.26
CA SER A 140 -19.21 -37.39 -16.60
C SER A 140 -18.85 -36.37 -17.68
N SER A 141 -19.09 -35.09 -17.41
CA SER A 141 -19.17 -34.06 -18.44
C SER A 141 -18.64 -32.71 -17.98
N LEU A 142 -18.13 -31.93 -18.95
CA LEU A 142 -17.67 -30.56 -18.73
C LEU A 142 -18.85 -29.65 -18.40
N ALA A 143 -19.96 -29.83 -19.11
CA ALA A 143 -21.20 -29.09 -18.93
C ALA A 143 -22.38 -30.05 -19.06
N GLU A 144 -22.99 -30.41 -17.93
CA GLU A 144 -23.98 -31.48 -17.85
C GLU A 144 -25.16 -31.28 -18.80
N GLY A 145 -25.38 -32.32 -19.62
CA GLY A 145 -26.42 -32.36 -20.66
C GLY A 145 -26.04 -31.67 -21.97
N SER A 146 -24.82 -31.14 -22.13
CA SER A 146 -24.44 -30.38 -23.32
C SER A 146 -23.03 -30.62 -23.86
N ARG A 147 -22.02 -30.83 -23.01
CA ARG A 147 -20.62 -30.95 -23.46
C ARG A 147 -19.82 -31.94 -22.62
N GLU A 148 -19.23 -32.91 -23.29
CA GLU A 148 -18.32 -33.90 -22.69
C GLU A 148 -16.93 -33.29 -22.44
N TRP A 149 -16.19 -33.87 -21.49
CA TRP A 149 -14.79 -33.54 -21.27
C TRP A 149 -13.92 -33.99 -22.45
N THR A 150 -13.01 -33.12 -22.90
CA THR A 150 -11.84 -33.57 -23.67
C THR A 150 -11.01 -34.45 -22.75
N GLY A 151 -10.70 -35.68 -23.19
CA GLY A 151 -10.06 -36.71 -22.34
C GLY A 151 -11.03 -37.70 -21.68
N GLY A 152 -12.34 -37.50 -21.83
CA GLY A 152 -13.38 -38.38 -21.28
C GLY A 152 -13.70 -38.11 -19.81
N PRO A 153 -14.58 -38.92 -19.19
CA PRO A 153 -15.05 -38.69 -17.82
C PRO A 153 -13.93 -38.50 -16.80
N GLY A 154 -14.00 -37.42 -16.03
CA GLY A 154 -12.99 -37.00 -15.07
C GLY A 154 -11.77 -36.30 -15.67
N VAL A 155 -11.77 -35.95 -16.96
CA VAL A 155 -10.68 -35.27 -17.70
C VAL A 155 -9.45 -36.15 -17.98
N GLY A 156 -8.90 -36.80 -16.97
CA GLY A 156 -7.67 -37.60 -17.06
C GLY A 156 -6.91 -37.66 -15.73
N HIS A 157 -5.84 -38.44 -15.67
CA HIS A 157 -4.96 -38.55 -14.49
C HIS A 157 -3.46 -38.45 -14.82
N ASP A 158 -3.14 -38.29 -16.11
CA ASP A 158 -1.79 -38.11 -16.64
C ASP A 158 -1.88 -37.51 -18.05
N THR A 159 -0.72 -37.27 -18.67
CA THR A 159 -0.58 -36.72 -20.02
C THR A 159 -0.90 -37.70 -21.15
N ALA A 160 -1.29 -38.94 -20.86
CA ALA A 160 -1.84 -39.84 -21.87
C ALA A 160 -3.30 -39.49 -22.20
N SER A 161 -3.99 -38.77 -21.31
CA SER A 161 -5.30 -38.19 -21.61
C SER A 161 -5.17 -36.89 -22.41
N ALA A 162 -5.99 -36.76 -23.46
CA ALA A 162 -6.11 -35.51 -24.22
C ALA A 162 -6.67 -34.33 -23.41
N GLY A 163 -7.20 -34.59 -22.20
CA GLY A 163 -7.70 -33.55 -21.30
C GLY A 163 -6.65 -32.89 -20.43
N ILE A 164 -5.40 -33.38 -20.45
CA ILE A 164 -4.32 -32.96 -19.55
C ILE A 164 -3.13 -32.50 -20.38
N SER A 165 -2.67 -31.27 -20.14
CA SER A 165 -1.50 -30.72 -20.84
C SER A 165 -0.18 -31.09 -20.17
N ALA A 166 -0.13 -31.15 -18.83
CA ALA A 166 1.09 -31.46 -18.09
C ALA A 166 0.82 -32.02 -16.68
N VAL A 167 1.76 -32.80 -16.15
CA VAL A 167 1.87 -33.08 -14.71
C VAL A 167 2.78 -32.00 -14.12
N LEU A 168 2.27 -31.17 -13.20
CA LEU A 168 3.00 -30.02 -12.68
C LEU A 168 3.82 -30.35 -11.44
N SER A 169 3.28 -31.18 -10.56
CA SER A 169 3.87 -31.48 -9.26
C SER A 169 3.29 -32.75 -8.66
N SER A 170 4.06 -33.38 -7.77
CA SER A 170 3.68 -34.58 -7.03
C SER A 170 4.11 -34.46 -5.57
N VAL A 171 3.23 -34.81 -4.64
CA VAL A 171 3.52 -34.79 -3.20
C VAL A 171 3.17 -36.15 -2.59
N SER A 172 4.13 -36.77 -1.92
CA SER A 172 3.90 -37.98 -1.14
C SER A 172 3.36 -37.60 0.24
N VAL A 173 2.15 -38.03 0.56
CA VAL A 173 1.52 -37.86 1.87
C VAL A 173 1.84 -39.05 2.75
N ASP A 174 2.47 -38.79 3.91
CA ASP A 174 2.65 -39.79 4.95
C ASP A 174 1.34 -40.00 5.71
N THR A 175 0.67 -41.10 5.37
CA THR A 175 -0.63 -41.47 5.94
C THR A 175 -0.58 -41.83 7.42
N ALA A 176 0.62 -42.06 7.97
CA ALA A 176 0.80 -42.32 9.39
C ALA A 176 0.85 -41.04 10.23
N SER A 177 1.13 -39.88 9.63
CA SER A 177 1.39 -38.64 10.35
C SER A 177 0.51 -37.44 9.94
N VAL A 178 -0.11 -37.46 8.75
CA VAL A 178 -1.00 -36.38 8.29
C VAL A 178 -2.17 -36.14 9.25
N ALA A 179 -2.44 -34.86 9.54
CA ALA A 179 -3.46 -34.40 10.46
C ALA A 179 -4.33 -33.29 9.87
N VAL A 180 -5.48 -33.04 10.50
CA VAL A 180 -6.33 -31.89 10.17
C VAL A 180 -5.60 -30.59 10.50
N GLY A 181 -5.63 -29.63 9.58
CA GLY A 181 -4.89 -28.38 9.66
C GLY A 181 -3.49 -28.42 9.04
N ASP A 182 -2.98 -29.61 8.68
CA ASP A 182 -1.73 -29.70 7.92
C ASP A 182 -1.91 -29.08 6.53
N THR A 183 -0.83 -28.54 5.99
CA THR A 183 -0.79 -27.99 4.63
C THR A 183 -0.06 -28.93 3.68
N VAL A 184 -0.59 -29.06 2.46
CA VAL A 184 0.04 -29.77 1.34
C VAL A 184 0.37 -28.74 0.27
N THR A 185 1.65 -28.55 -0.02
CA THR A 185 2.13 -27.57 -1.00
C THR A 185 2.71 -28.27 -2.23
N PHE A 186 2.19 -27.90 -3.40
CA PHE A 186 2.67 -28.34 -4.70
C PHE A 186 3.52 -27.23 -5.31
N THR A 187 4.82 -27.46 -5.51
CA THR A 187 5.69 -26.54 -6.24
C THR A 187 5.46 -26.70 -7.74
N ILE A 188 5.27 -25.58 -8.44
CA ILE A 188 5.07 -25.48 -9.89
C ILE A 188 6.27 -24.70 -10.45
N ASP A 189 7.26 -25.42 -10.95
CA ASP A 189 8.47 -24.88 -11.58
C ASP A 189 8.69 -25.38 -13.02
N SER A 190 7.81 -26.28 -13.48
CA SER A 190 7.79 -26.77 -14.87
C SER A 190 7.49 -25.64 -15.87
N ALA A 191 8.13 -25.70 -17.04
CA ALA A 191 7.95 -24.68 -18.08
C ALA A 191 6.49 -24.57 -18.55
N GLU A 192 5.78 -25.70 -18.62
CA GLU A 192 4.37 -25.77 -18.99
C GLU A 192 3.48 -25.07 -17.96
N GLY A 193 3.71 -25.32 -16.66
CA GLY A 193 2.95 -24.69 -15.58
C GLY A 193 3.20 -23.19 -15.51
N LEU A 194 4.46 -22.77 -15.58
CA LEU A 194 4.82 -21.34 -15.56
C LEU A 194 4.26 -20.61 -16.79
N ALA A 195 4.31 -21.22 -17.98
CA ALA A 195 3.75 -20.64 -19.20
C ALA A 195 2.22 -20.53 -19.14
N ALA A 196 1.53 -21.52 -18.56
CA ALA A 196 0.08 -21.47 -18.39
C ALA A 196 -0.33 -20.34 -17.44
N ILE A 197 0.30 -20.25 -16.26
CA ILE A 197 0.04 -19.19 -15.28
C ILE A 197 0.34 -17.81 -15.89
N ALA A 198 1.46 -17.67 -16.61
CA ALA A 198 1.79 -16.43 -17.32
C ALA A 198 0.72 -16.06 -18.36
N SER A 199 0.21 -17.04 -19.12
CA SER A 199 -0.88 -16.84 -20.08
C SER A 199 -2.16 -16.39 -19.39
N TRP A 200 -2.53 -16.99 -18.26
CA TRP A 200 -3.74 -16.62 -17.50
C TRP A 200 -3.68 -15.19 -16.96
N ILE A 201 -2.51 -14.77 -16.46
CA ILE A 201 -2.25 -13.38 -16.06
C ILE A 201 -2.49 -12.42 -17.24
N GLN A 202 -2.12 -12.82 -18.45
CA GLN A 202 -2.31 -12.02 -19.67
C GLN A 202 -3.72 -12.13 -20.29
N GLY A 203 -4.69 -12.68 -19.55
CA GLY A 203 -6.07 -12.86 -20.02
C GLY A 203 -6.25 -14.00 -21.03
N GLY A 204 -5.29 -14.93 -21.08
CA GLY A 204 -5.36 -16.14 -21.88
C GLY A 204 -6.36 -17.17 -21.33
N ASP A 205 -6.46 -18.30 -22.03
CA ASP A 205 -7.43 -19.35 -21.70
C ASP A 205 -7.09 -20.06 -20.38
N ASN A 206 -7.90 -19.81 -19.34
CA ASN A 206 -7.73 -20.37 -18.00
C ASN A 206 -8.61 -21.61 -17.77
N ALA A 207 -8.02 -22.80 -17.93
CA ALA A 207 -8.68 -24.07 -17.63
C ALA A 207 -8.48 -24.55 -16.18
N GLY A 208 -7.54 -23.94 -15.45
CA GLY A 208 -7.22 -24.28 -14.07
C GLY A 208 -6.42 -25.58 -13.90
N PHE A 209 -6.47 -26.10 -12.69
CA PHE A 209 -5.75 -27.30 -12.27
C PHE A 209 -6.69 -28.45 -11.91
N LEU A 210 -6.20 -29.67 -12.06
CA LEU A 210 -6.85 -30.89 -11.59
C LEU A 210 -5.99 -31.55 -10.52
N LEU A 211 -6.55 -31.73 -9.32
CA LEU A 211 -5.95 -32.49 -8.25
C LEU A 211 -6.42 -33.94 -8.31
N VAL A 212 -5.45 -34.86 -8.40
CA VAL A 212 -5.69 -36.31 -8.45
C VAL A 212 -4.74 -37.04 -7.50
N THR A 213 -4.91 -38.35 -7.38
CA THR A 213 -3.90 -39.25 -6.80
C THR A 213 -3.21 -40.04 -7.91
N ASP A 214 -2.09 -40.70 -7.60
CA ASP A 214 -1.65 -41.83 -8.42
C ASP A 214 -2.68 -42.97 -8.36
N GLU A 215 -3.45 -43.14 -9.43
CA GLU A 215 -4.49 -44.17 -9.54
C GLU A 215 -3.94 -45.54 -9.94
N THR A 216 -2.62 -45.67 -10.18
CA THR A 216 -1.96 -46.95 -10.46
C THR A 216 -1.70 -47.76 -9.19
N ALA A 217 -1.57 -47.07 -8.05
CA ALA A 217 -1.60 -47.70 -6.75
C ALA A 217 -3.06 -48.02 -6.42
N ALA A 218 -3.39 -49.31 -6.21
CA ALA A 218 -4.73 -49.73 -5.79
C ALA A 218 -5.06 -49.34 -4.33
N SER A 219 -4.40 -48.29 -3.81
CA SER A 219 -4.53 -47.81 -2.44
C SER A 219 -5.83 -47.03 -2.25
N GLN A 220 -6.55 -47.33 -1.16
CA GLN A 220 -7.82 -46.70 -0.77
C GLN A 220 -7.58 -45.50 0.13
N ASN A 221 -6.78 -44.54 -0.31
CA ASN A 221 -6.58 -43.32 0.44
C ASN A 221 -7.16 -42.14 -0.34
N ALA A 222 -7.87 -41.29 0.39
CA ALA A 222 -8.26 -39.97 -0.09
C ALA A 222 -8.02 -38.95 1.01
N LEU A 223 -7.63 -37.76 0.59
CA LEU A 223 -7.43 -36.63 1.46
C LEU A 223 -8.46 -35.56 1.14
N ILE A 224 -9.00 -34.96 2.21
CA ILE A 224 -10.06 -33.96 2.13
C ILE A 224 -9.46 -32.62 2.53
N PHE A 225 -9.63 -31.63 1.68
CA PHE A 225 -9.15 -30.26 1.84
C PHE A 225 -10.32 -29.29 1.95
N HIS A 226 -10.09 -28.13 2.55
CA HIS A 226 -11.03 -27.03 2.52
C HIS A 226 -11.19 -26.52 1.07
N SER A 227 -12.41 -26.15 0.68
CA SER A 227 -12.71 -25.46 -0.58
C SER A 227 -12.88 -23.96 -0.37
N SER A 228 -13.08 -23.24 -1.48
CA SER A 228 -13.41 -21.81 -1.53
C SER A 228 -14.68 -21.44 -0.73
N GLU A 229 -15.60 -22.39 -0.53
CA GLU A 229 -16.89 -22.21 0.16
C GLU A 229 -16.77 -22.06 1.70
N VAL A 230 -15.58 -22.29 2.26
CA VAL A 230 -15.33 -22.18 3.69
C VAL A 230 -15.21 -20.71 4.09
N SER A 231 -15.88 -20.26 5.16
CA SER A 231 -15.89 -18.85 5.57
C SER A 231 -14.55 -18.34 6.11
N ASP A 232 -13.72 -19.23 6.64
CA ASP A 232 -12.37 -18.90 7.09
C ASP A 232 -11.43 -18.90 5.88
N GLU A 233 -11.02 -17.70 5.47
CA GLU A 233 -10.18 -17.48 4.30
C GLU A 233 -8.76 -18.06 4.49
N SER A 234 -8.28 -18.16 5.72
CA SER A 234 -6.91 -18.61 6.02
C SER A 234 -6.64 -20.07 5.67
N VAL A 235 -7.70 -20.86 5.46
CA VAL A 235 -7.61 -22.29 5.16
C VAL A 235 -8.02 -22.64 3.73
N ARG A 236 -8.46 -21.67 2.92
CA ARG A 236 -8.89 -21.87 1.53
C ARG A 236 -7.72 -22.29 0.62
N PRO A 237 -7.98 -22.91 -0.55
CA PRO A 237 -6.95 -23.16 -1.55
C PRO A 237 -6.27 -21.85 -1.96
N ALA A 238 -4.93 -21.82 -1.84
CA ALA A 238 -4.13 -20.63 -2.14
C ALA A 238 -3.09 -20.93 -3.22
N LEU A 239 -3.17 -20.23 -4.36
CA LEU A 239 -2.11 -20.23 -5.36
C LEU A 239 -1.16 -19.06 -5.07
N THR A 240 0.09 -19.34 -4.76
CA THR A 240 1.15 -18.34 -4.65
C THR A 240 1.96 -18.31 -5.94
N VAL A 241 2.06 -17.16 -6.59
CA VAL A 241 2.85 -17.01 -7.83
C VAL A 241 4.02 -16.08 -7.58
N GLN A 242 5.20 -16.49 -8.06
CA GLN A 242 6.46 -15.78 -8.00
C GLN A 242 6.94 -15.46 -9.41
N GLY A 243 7.35 -14.22 -9.67
CA GLY A 243 7.82 -13.82 -10.99
C GLY A 243 8.38 -12.41 -10.97
N VAL A 244 8.96 -12.02 -12.11
CA VAL A 244 9.38 -10.63 -12.32
C VAL A 244 8.15 -9.84 -12.76
N GLY A 245 7.78 -8.80 -11.99
CA GLY A 245 6.58 -7.99 -12.25
C GLY A 245 5.27 -8.60 -11.75
N ILE A 246 5.27 -9.62 -10.89
CA ILE A 246 4.04 -10.05 -10.20
C ILE A 246 3.79 -9.09 -9.06
N ASN A 247 3.00 -8.08 -9.39
CA ASN A 247 2.63 -6.98 -8.52
C ASN A 247 1.89 -7.46 -7.26
N THR A 248 2.42 -7.32 -6.05
CA THR A 248 1.62 -7.20 -4.80
C THR A 248 1.83 -5.80 -4.28
N ALA A 249 0.99 -4.87 -4.71
CA ALA A 249 1.21 -3.43 -4.60
C ALA A 249 2.41 -2.95 -5.46
N PHE A 250 2.13 -1.99 -6.36
CA PHE A 250 3.07 -1.10 -7.05
C PHE A 250 4.31 -1.64 -7.82
N GLU A 251 4.13 -2.03 -9.09
CA GLU A 251 5.17 -2.23 -10.13
C GLU A 251 4.52 -2.27 -11.53
N GLY A 252 3.81 -1.20 -11.93
CA GLY A 252 3.49 -0.92 -13.34
C GLY A 252 4.46 0.12 -13.90
N LEU A 253 5.75 -0.21 -13.90
CA LEU A 253 6.86 0.73 -13.96
C LEU A 253 7.88 0.20 -14.93
N ASP A 254 7.82 0.64 -16.17
CA ASP A 254 9.00 0.58 -17.03
C ASP A 254 10.17 1.14 -16.21
N VAL A 255 11.16 0.29 -15.94
CA VAL A 255 12.50 0.75 -15.64
C VAL A 255 12.97 1.40 -16.93
N ASP A 256 12.59 2.67 -17.14
CA ASP A 256 13.30 3.50 -18.08
C ASP A 256 14.76 3.43 -17.65
N GLU A 257 15.65 3.05 -18.56
CA GLU A 257 17.06 2.72 -18.32
C GLU A 257 17.90 3.94 -17.85
N THR A 258 17.29 4.86 -17.11
CA THR A 258 17.89 6.00 -16.47
C THR A 258 17.58 6.03 -14.97
N ASN A 259 18.39 5.32 -14.18
CA ASN A 259 18.68 5.55 -12.75
C ASN A 259 17.67 5.09 -11.66
N GLY A 260 17.23 3.82 -11.64
CA GLY A 260 16.88 3.11 -10.39
C GLY A 260 15.79 3.73 -9.49
N ARG A 261 14.64 4.13 -10.05
CA ARG A 261 13.50 4.70 -9.30
C ARG A 261 12.25 3.82 -9.42
N VAL A 262 11.51 3.69 -8.31
CA VAL A 262 10.18 3.05 -8.23
C VAL A 262 9.16 3.97 -8.91
N SER A 263 8.79 3.75 -10.16
CA SER A 263 7.64 4.49 -10.70
C SER A 263 6.36 4.42 -9.84
N LEU A 264 5.45 5.37 -10.01
CA LEU A 264 4.13 5.39 -9.39
C LEU A 264 3.05 5.52 -10.48
N TRP A 265 3.33 6.23 -11.58
CA TRP A 265 2.55 6.33 -12.83
C TRP A 265 3.18 7.41 -13.76
N SER A 266 2.59 7.67 -14.94
CA SER A 266 2.99 8.77 -15.83
C SER A 266 2.26 10.08 -15.48
N VAL A 267 2.99 11.07 -14.97
CA VAL A 267 2.42 12.36 -14.52
C VAL A 267 2.31 13.36 -15.68
N PRO A 268 1.14 13.98 -15.93
CA PRO A 268 0.99 15.05 -16.91
C PRO A 268 1.73 16.33 -16.48
N LYS A 269 1.96 17.22 -17.44
CA LYS A 269 2.50 18.56 -17.14
C LYS A 269 1.47 19.39 -16.40
N ALA A 270 1.93 20.42 -15.69
CA ALA A 270 1.06 21.31 -14.92
C ALA A 270 -0.07 21.94 -15.77
N ALA A 271 0.22 22.29 -17.03
CA ALA A 271 -0.74 22.88 -17.95
C ALA A 271 -1.81 21.89 -18.47
N ASP A 272 -1.56 20.58 -18.36
CA ASP A 272 -2.45 19.52 -18.84
C ASP A 272 -3.32 18.93 -17.71
N LEU A 273 -3.09 19.35 -16.46
CA LEU A 273 -3.91 18.94 -15.33
C LEU A 273 -5.33 19.49 -15.46
N LYS A 274 -6.31 18.59 -15.44
CA LYS A 274 -7.72 18.99 -15.40
C LYS A 274 -8.06 19.51 -13.99
N PRO A 275 -8.72 20.68 -13.87
CA PRO A 275 -9.27 21.15 -12.59
C PRO A 275 -10.24 20.12 -12.00
N VAL A 276 -10.27 20.03 -10.67
CA VAL A 276 -11.43 19.47 -9.97
C VAL A 276 -12.58 20.46 -10.10
N ASP A 277 -13.78 19.96 -10.44
CA ASP A 277 -14.96 20.80 -10.52
C ASP A 277 -15.54 21.09 -9.12
N GLY A 278 -16.29 22.18 -8.98
CA GLY A 278 -17.01 22.49 -7.74
C GLY A 278 -16.15 22.89 -6.52
N VAL A 279 -14.84 23.10 -6.67
CA VAL A 279 -13.97 23.47 -5.54
C VAL A 279 -14.33 24.85 -4.99
N ALA A 280 -14.59 24.92 -3.68
CA ALA A 280 -14.79 26.16 -2.96
C ALA A 280 -13.52 26.52 -2.17
N PHE A 281 -12.96 27.70 -2.43
CA PHE A 281 -11.79 28.19 -1.71
C PHE A 281 -12.16 29.21 -0.64
N ARG A 282 -11.49 29.14 0.51
CA ARG A 282 -11.74 29.97 1.69
C ARG A 282 -10.43 30.40 2.35
N ALA A 283 -10.50 31.53 3.05
CA ALA A 283 -9.40 32.09 3.83
C ALA A 283 -9.48 31.59 5.27
N ILE A 284 -8.43 30.92 5.77
CA ILE A 284 -8.31 30.53 7.18
C ILE A 284 -7.66 31.65 7.98
N LYS A 285 -6.47 32.13 7.57
CA LYS A 285 -5.74 33.20 8.28
C LYS A 285 -4.81 33.93 7.32
N ALA A 286 -4.88 35.27 7.31
CA ALA A 286 -3.97 36.08 6.52
C ALA A 286 -2.58 36.16 7.17
N TYR A 287 -1.54 36.30 6.36
CA TYR A 287 -0.27 36.85 6.82
C TYR A 287 -0.40 38.36 7.02
N GLU A 288 -0.34 38.83 8.27
CA GLU A 288 -0.60 40.23 8.61
C GLU A 288 0.23 40.69 9.83
N PRO A 289 1.57 40.61 9.78
CA PRO A 289 2.45 40.93 10.90
C PRO A 289 2.23 42.35 11.47
N GLN A 290 1.76 43.28 10.62
CA GLN A 290 1.44 44.64 11.04
C GLN A 290 0.22 44.72 11.98
N ASN A 291 -0.63 43.70 11.98
CA ASN A 291 -1.85 43.62 12.78
C ASN A 291 -1.68 42.73 14.02
N ASP A 292 -1.01 41.59 13.88
CA ASP A 292 -0.90 40.58 14.95
C ASP A 292 0.52 40.34 15.48
N GLY A 293 1.55 40.92 14.85
CA GLY A 293 2.94 40.81 15.28
C GLY A 293 3.60 39.47 14.94
N TYR A 294 2.97 38.61 14.13
CA TYR A 294 3.54 37.32 13.71
C TYR A 294 4.15 37.43 12.30
N GLU A 295 5.46 37.28 12.23
CA GLU A 295 6.26 37.35 10.99
C GLU A 295 6.27 36.04 10.21
N TRP A 296 5.68 34.97 10.76
CA TRP A 296 5.57 33.68 10.09
C TRP A 296 4.28 32.94 10.46
N LEU A 297 3.74 32.21 9.49
CA LEU A 297 2.64 31.25 9.64
C LEU A 297 2.94 30.03 8.74
N HIS A 298 2.71 28.81 9.22
CA HIS A 298 2.77 27.61 8.36
C HIS A 298 2.05 26.39 8.97
N GLY A 299 1.95 25.31 8.18
CA GLY A 299 1.55 23.99 8.65
C GLY A 299 0.12 23.90 9.16
N VAL A 300 -0.86 23.97 8.25
CA VAL A 300 -2.27 23.84 8.64
C VAL A 300 -2.55 22.42 9.13
N GLY A 301 -3.25 22.28 10.26
CA GLY A 301 -3.86 21.04 10.74
C GLY A 301 -5.38 21.23 10.87
N LEU A 302 -6.18 20.22 10.49
CA LEU A 302 -7.64 20.29 10.51
C LEU A 302 -8.26 19.21 11.39
N ALA A 303 -9.37 19.53 12.06
CA ALA A 303 -10.23 18.55 12.71
C ALA A 303 -11.67 19.01 12.77
N TRP A 304 -12.59 18.06 12.59
CA TRP A 304 -13.99 18.25 12.95
C TRP A 304 -14.20 17.73 14.37
N HIS A 305 -14.68 18.60 15.26
CA HIS A 305 -15.00 18.23 16.64
C HIS A 305 -16.33 18.86 17.05
N LYS A 306 -17.28 18.05 17.52
CA LYS A 306 -18.63 18.48 17.95
C LYS A 306 -19.34 19.41 16.95
N GLY A 307 -19.18 19.12 15.65
CA GLY A 307 -19.82 19.86 14.57
C GLY A 307 -19.14 21.17 14.19
N GLN A 308 -17.99 21.50 14.79
CA GLN A 308 -17.17 22.66 14.45
C GLN A 308 -15.88 22.22 13.75
N LEU A 309 -15.42 23.03 12.79
CA LEU A 309 -14.14 22.83 12.12
C LEU A 309 -13.05 23.64 12.82
N TYR A 310 -12.02 22.95 13.29
CA TYR A 310 -10.82 23.52 13.88
C TYR A 310 -9.72 23.56 12.82
N ALA A 311 -8.98 24.67 12.78
CA ALA A 311 -7.75 24.79 11.99
C ALA A 311 -6.62 25.32 12.85
N SER A 312 -5.56 24.52 13.05
CA SER A 312 -4.32 24.94 13.70
C SER A 312 -3.27 25.34 12.69
N PHE A 313 -2.32 26.15 13.12
CA PHE A 313 -1.14 26.54 12.36
C PHE A 313 -0.04 27.00 13.33
N GLY A 314 1.20 26.83 12.91
CA GLY A 314 2.34 27.43 13.59
C GLY A 314 2.36 28.93 13.30
N HIS A 315 2.79 29.71 14.28
CA HIS A 315 2.84 31.16 14.23
C HIS A 315 4.11 31.62 14.94
N ASN A 316 4.93 32.45 14.30
CA ASN A 316 6.18 32.91 14.90
C ASN A 316 6.26 34.44 14.89
N THR A 317 6.70 35.01 16.00
CA THR A 317 7.02 36.46 16.08
C THR A 317 8.37 36.76 15.42
N GLY A 318 9.21 35.75 15.28
CA GLY A 318 10.43 35.74 14.49
C GLY A 318 10.27 35.04 13.14
N ALA A 319 11.38 34.53 12.63
CA ALA A 319 11.40 33.79 11.38
C ALA A 319 10.84 32.37 11.56
N GLU A 320 10.69 31.67 10.45
CA GLU A 320 10.37 30.25 10.45
C GLU A 320 11.31 29.45 11.36
N ASN A 321 10.73 28.62 12.22
CA ASN A 321 11.43 27.67 13.07
C ASN A 321 12.49 28.28 14.01
N THR A 322 12.22 29.47 14.54
CA THR A 322 13.08 30.12 15.55
C THR A 322 12.38 30.23 16.90
N GLU A 323 13.09 30.70 17.93
CA GLU A 323 12.51 31.08 19.22
C GLU A 323 11.30 32.03 19.04
N GLY A 324 10.27 31.83 19.85
CA GLY A 324 9.02 32.61 19.79
C GLY A 324 7.91 31.97 18.96
N GLU A 325 8.12 30.74 18.48
CA GLU A 325 7.07 29.99 17.79
C GLU A 325 6.00 29.47 18.75
N SER A 326 4.75 29.59 18.34
CA SER A 326 3.56 29.20 19.09
C SER A 326 2.55 28.53 18.17
N ALA A 327 1.82 27.55 18.71
CA ALA A 327 0.74 26.87 18.02
C ALA A 327 -0.57 27.61 18.27
N HIS A 328 -1.16 28.12 17.20
CA HIS A 328 -2.45 28.82 17.25
C HIS A 328 -3.52 28.06 16.47
N TYR A 329 -4.78 28.41 16.72
CA TYR A 329 -5.91 27.86 15.99
C TYR A 329 -7.05 28.84 15.83
N ARG A 330 -7.96 28.52 14.89
CA ARG A 330 -9.25 29.17 14.68
C ARG A 330 -10.35 28.11 14.61
N ILE A 331 -11.59 28.52 14.85
CA ILE A 331 -12.78 27.67 14.80
C ILE A 331 -13.76 28.23 13.78
N SER A 332 -14.41 27.36 13.02
CA SER A 332 -15.50 27.67 12.12
C SER A 332 -16.74 26.85 12.44
N ASP A 333 -17.90 27.51 12.44
CA ASP A 333 -19.23 26.91 12.64
C ASP A 333 -19.96 26.61 11.32
N ASP A 334 -19.37 26.98 10.18
CA ASP A 334 -20.05 27.00 8.86
C ASP A 334 -19.22 26.32 7.75
N GLY A 335 -18.34 25.39 8.14
CA GLY A 335 -17.51 24.62 7.21
C GLY A 335 -16.38 25.45 6.58
N GLY A 336 -15.82 26.39 7.34
CA GLY A 336 -14.69 27.22 6.93
C GLY A 336 -15.06 28.42 6.07
N GLN A 337 -16.35 28.79 5.99
CA GLN A 337 -16.76 30.01 5.28
C GLN A 337 -16.39 31.26 6.08
N THR A 338 -16.58 31.21 7.40
CA THR A 338 -16.13 32.20 8.35
C THR A 338 -15.35 31.55 9.49
N TRP A 339 -14.46 32.33 10.11
CA TRP A 339 -13.58 31.87 11.18
C TRP A 339 -13.63 32.84 12.35
N GLY A 340 -13.73 32.31 13.57
CA GLY A 340 -13.63 33.07 14.81
C GLY A 340 -12.22 33.63 15.07
N ASP A 341 -12.02 34.23 16.24
CA ASP A 341 -10.72 34.81 16.60
C ASP A 341 -9.59 33.76 16.66
N VAL A 342 -8.35 34.23 16.49
CA VAL A 342 -7.15 33.42 16.72
C VAL A 342 -7.02 33.15 18.21
N LYS A 343 -6.79 31.88 18.56
CA LYS A 343 -6.63 31.39 19.94
C LYS A 343 -5.36 30.56 20.05
N SER A 344 -4.77 30.48 21.23
CA SER A 344 -3.56 29.69 21.48
C SER A 344 -3.90 28.25 21.86
N ILE A 345 -3.15 27.30 21.28
CA ILE A 345 -3.02 25.93 21.79
C ILE A 345 -1.91 25.92 22.84
N ALA A 346 -0.75 26.48 22.46
CA ALA A 346 0.39 26.62 23.34
C ALA A 346 1.37 27.65 22.78
N ASP A 347 1.97 28.41 23.70
CA ASP A 347 3.01 29.38 23.38
C ASP A 347 4.40 28.80 23.68
N GLY A 348 5.40 29.20 22.91
CA GLY A 348 6.80 28.96 23.23
C GLY A 348 7.26 29.73 24.47
N GLU A 349 8.26 29.22 25.19
CA GLU A 349 8.85 29.87 26.37
C GLU A 349 10.37 29.72 26.36
N GLY A 350 11.08 30.86 26.44
CA GLY A 350 12.54 30.88 26.39
C GLY A 350 13.04 30.28 25.08
N SER A 351 13.86 29.24 25.16
CA SER A 351 14.36 28.52 23.99
C SER A 351 13.35 27.54 23.39
N LEU A 352 12.27 27.19 24.11
CA LEU A 352 11.27 26.22 23.65
C LEU A 352 10.30 26.88 22.68
N SER A 353 10.23 26.35 21.47
CA SER A 353 9.28 26.72 20.42
C SER A 353 8.25 25.62 20.22
N ILE A 354 6.98 26.02 20.07
CA ILE A 354 5.87 25.10 19.77
C ILE A 354 5.38 25.41 18.36
N SER A 355 5.65 24.50 17.45
CA SER A 355 5.30 24.67 16.05
C SER A 355 3.92 24.08 15.74
N HIS A 356 3.61 24.02 14.45
CA HIS A 356 2.46 23.32 13.92
C HIS A 356 2.50 21.82 14.20
N GLY A 357 1.33 21.21 14.06
CA GLY A 357 1.10 19.82 14.36
C GLY A 357 -0.26 19.38 13.87
N VAL A 358 -0.81 18.37 14.53
CA VAL A 358 -1.98 17.63 14.06
C VAL A 358 -3.01 17.47 15.17
N PHE A 359 -4.25 17.18 14.77
CA PHE A 359 -5.35 16.97 15.70
C PHE A 359 -5.83 15.52 15.67
N LEU A 360 -6.49 15.10 16.75
CA LEU A 360 -7.34 13.91 16.78
C LEU A 360 -8.62 14.22 17.56
N SER A 361 -9.76 14.14 16.87
CA SER A 361 -11.07 14.12 17.52
C SER A 361 -11.44 12.67 17.81
N TYR A 362 -11.48 12.29 19.08
CA TYR A 362 -11.85 10.94 19.51
C TYR A 362 -12.93 11.01 20.59
N VAL A 363 -14.11 10.45 20.28
CA VAL A 363 -15.30 10.52 21.13
C VAL A 363 -15.65 11.99 21.45
N ASP A 364 -15.57 12.39 22.72
CA ASP A 364 -15.91 13.73 23.21
C ASP A 364 -14.66 14.57 23.55
N GLN A 365 -13.49 14.11 23.12
CA GLN A 365 -12.20 14.74 23.35
C GLN A 365 -11.57 15.22 22.03
N LEU A 366 -10.95 16.39 22.09
CA LEU A 366 -10.11 16.91 21.02
C LEU A 366 -8.67 17.01 21.50
N TRP A 367 -7.80 16.22 20.88
CA TRP A 367 -6.36 16.20 21.13
C TRP A 367 -5.62 17.00 20.07
N ALA A 368 -4.52 17.65 20.47
CA ALA A 368 -3.54 18.24 19.58
C ALA A 368 -2.15 17.69 19.89
N PHE A 369 -1.45 17.24 18.87
CA PHE A 369 -0.06 16.78 18.94
C PHE A 369 0.80 17.77 18.18
N GLN A 370 1.57 18.58 18.90
CA GLN A 370 2.38 19.66 18.34
C GLN A 370 3.85 19.25 18.29
N GLY A 371 4.51 19.56 17.17
CA GLY A 371 5.96 19.53 17.11
C GLY A 371 6.54 20.63 18.00
N ALA A 372 7.56 20.30 18.77
CA ALA A 372 8.24 21.23 19.64
C ALA A 372 9.75 21.02 19.55
N PHE A 373 10.51 22.10 19.70
CA PHE A 373 11.97 22.07 19.65
C PHE A 373 12.55 23.19 20.50
N SER A 374 13.84 23.11 20.77
CA SER A 374 14.62 24.16 21.42
C SER A 374 15.58 24.82 20.43
N ASN A 375 15.82 26.12 20.58
CA ASN A 375 16.78 26.85 19.74
C ASN A 375 16.50 26.60 18.23
N ASP A 376 17.52 26.21 17.46
CA ASP A 376 17.44 25.87 16.04
C ASP A 376 17.19 24.35 15.84
N PHE A 377 15.97 23.86 16.11
CA PHE A 377 15.55 22.45 16.00
C PHE A 377 16.22 21.44 16.96
N GLU A 378 16.94 21.91 17.97
CA GLU A 378 17.52 21.02 18.96
C GLU A 378 16.41 20.33 19.76
N ASN A 379 16.61 19.07 20.15
CA ASN A 379 15.64 18.34 20.97
C ASN A 379 14.21 18.38 20.38
N THR A 380 14.07 18.07 19.09
CA THR A 380 12.74 17.98 18.47
C THR A 380 11.94 16.84 19.13
N HIS A 381 10.68 17.09 19.46
CA HIS A 381 9.79 16.12 20.12
C HIS A 381 8.31 16.48 19.90
N THR A 382 7.40 15.57 20.27
CA THR A 382 5.96 15.76 20.17
C THR A 382 5.33 15.99 21.54
N ARG A 383 4.59 17.09 21.67
CA ARG A 383 3.82 17.45 22.87
C ARG A 383 2.32 17.24 22.65
N ALA A 384 1.65 16.63 23.62
CA ALA A 384 0.21 16.43 23.59
C ALA A 384 -0.53 17.49 24.42
N TYR A 385 -1.65 17.95 23.88
CA TYR A 385 -2.58 18.88 24.52
C TYR A 385 -3.99 18.35 24.37
N LEU A 386 -4.81 18.53 25.40
CA LEU A 386 -6.22 18.13 25.40
C LEU A 386 -7.09 19.38 25.57
N LEU A 387 -8.10 19.54 24.72
CA LEU A 387 -9.06 20.62 24.86
C LEU A 387 -9.95 20.38 26.09
N ASN A 388 -9.96 21.33 27.02
CA ASN A 388 -10.95 21.35 28.09
C ASN A 388 -12.26 21.90 27.53
N GLU A 389 -13.20 21.00 27.28
CA GLU A 389 -14.54 21.28 26.73
C GLU A 389 -15.35 22.30 27.54
N THR A 390 -15.07 22.45 28.83
CA THR A 390 -15.80 23.39 29.70
C THR A 390 -15.25 24.81 29.59
N THR A 391 -13.92 24.95 29.48
CA THR A 391 -13.25 26.26 29.48
C THR A 391 -12.87 26.74 28.08
N GLY A 392 -12.84 25.84 27.09
CA GLY A 392 -12.33 26.09 25.75
C GLY A 392 -10.81 26.35 25.72
N GLN A 393 -10.08 25.94 26.76
CA GLN A 393 -8.63 26.10 26.86
C GLN A 393 -7.92 24.77 26.66
N TRP A 394 -6.73 24.80 26.08
CA TRP A 394 -5.89 23.63 25.90
C TRP A 394 -5.07 23.33 27.15
N GLU A 395 -5.07 22.07 27.57
CA GLU A 395 -4.34 21.57 28.73
C GLU A 395 -3.16 20.72 28.27
N TYR A 396 -1.95 21.14 28.62
CA TYR A 396 -0.74 20.37 28.34
C TYR A 396 -0.75 19.03 29.10
N GLN A 397 -0.59 17.93 28.37
CA GLN A 397 -0.61 16.58 28.94
C GLN A 397 0.79 16.01 29.13
N GLY A 398 1.76 16.40 28.31
CA GLY A 398 3.12 15.89 28.38
C GLY A 398 3.82 15.83 27.03
N VAL A 399 5.10 15.45 27.06
CA VAL A 399 5.82 14.96 25.88
C VAL A 399 5.38 13.51 25.69
N VAL A 400 4.91 13.16 24.50
CA VAL A 400 4.37 11.82 24.21
C VAL A 400 5.26 11.02 23.26
N ILE A 401 6.12 11.70 22.50
CA ILE A 401 7.12 11.09 21.63
C ILE A 401 8.39 11.94 21.72
N GLU A 402 9.49 11.33 22.14
CA GLU A 402 10.81 11.97 22.22
C GLU A 402 11.64 11.66 20.95
N ASP A 403 12.96 11.78 21.04
CA ASP A 403 13.92 11.30 20.03
C ASP A 403 13.73 11.87 18.61
N GLY A 404 13.30 13.13 18.49
CA GLY A 404 13.30 13.86 17.22
C GLY A 404 11.99 13.85 16.46
N PHE A 405 10.93 13.21 16.95
CA PHE A 405 9.70 13.06 16.17
C PHE A 405 8.85 14.34 16.15
N TRP A 406 8.48 14.76 14.93
CA TRP A 406 7.52 15.83 14.68
C TRP A 406 6.39 15.31 13.78
N PRO A 407 5.12 15.36 14.24
CA PRO A 407 3.98 14.81 13.50
C PRO A 407 3.61 15.67 12.31
N MET A 408 3.38 15.02 11.16
CA MET A 408 3.01 15.67 9.90
C MET A 408 1.59 15.27 9.45
N GLN A 409 1.13 14.07 9.79
CA GLN A 409 -0.23 13.61 9.49
C GLN A 409 -1.00 13.31 10.77
N GLN A 410 -2.30 13.58 10.76
CA GLN A 410 -3.18 13.22 11.88
C GLN A 410 -3.11 11.73 12.21
N PRO A 411 -3.39 11.33 13.46
CA PRO A 411 -3.53 9.92 13.80
C PRO A 411 -4.61 9.25 12.94
N GLU A 412 -4.23 8.18 12.25
CA GLU A 412 -5.12 7.31 11.49
C GLU A 412 -5.34 6.00 12.27
N LYS A 413 -6.59 5.53 12.35
CA LYS A 413 -6.91 4.28 13.05
C LYS A 413 -6.52 3.08 12.20
N MET A 414 -5.87 2.10 12.80
CA MET A 414 -5.53 0.81 12.17
C MET A 414 -6.45 -0.32 12.67
N ASP A 415 -6.61 -1.38 11.87
CA ASP A 415 -7.51 -2.51 12.18
C ASP A 415 -7.08 -3.34 13.39
N ASP A 416 -5.81 -3.27 13.78
CA ASP A 416 -5.29 -3.93 14.99
C ASP A 416 -5.66 -3.19 16.30
N GLY A 417 -6.40 -2.08 16.19
CA GLY A 417 -6.87 -1.29 17.31
C GLY A 417 -5.90 -0.20 17.78
N ASN A 418 -4.74 -0.03 17.14
CA ASN A 418 -3.83 1.09 17.41
C ASN A 418 -4.10 2.26 16.46
N TRP A 419 -3.40 3.38 16.68
CA TRP A 419 -3.40 4.55 15.81
C TRP A 419 -1.98 4.79 15.30
N VAL A 420 -1.83 5.38 14.11
CA VAL A 420 -0.54 5.73 13.54
C VAL A 420 -0.48 7.20 13.13
N MET A 421 0.59 7.88 13.48
CA MET A 421 0.94 9.21 12.97
C MET A 421 2.18 9.12 12.09
N ALA A 422 2.15 9.68 10.89
CA ALA A 422 3.35 9.87 10.07
C ALA A 422 4.01 11.22 10.36
N GLY A 423 5.33 11.27 10.27
CA GLY A 423 6.12 12.45 10.59
C GLY A 423 7.56 12.37 10.12
N ILE A 424 8.35 13.35 10.55
CA ILE A 424 9.80 13.37 10.39
C ILE A 424 10.44 13.02 11.74
N CYS A 425 11.56 12.31 11.70
CA CYS A 425 12.45 12.11 12.83
C CYS A 425 13.73 12.93 12.62
N ALA A 426 13.92 13.98 13.42
CA ALA A 426 15.05 14.91 13.35
C ALA A 426 15.77 15.01 14.71
N PRO A 427 16.39 13.92 15.20
CA PRO A 427 17.00 13.87 16.54
C PRO A 427 18.19 14.83 16.68
N ASP A 428 18.90 15.08 15.58
CA ASP A 428 20.09 15.94 15.53
C ASP A 428 19.76 17.38 15.05
N GLY A 429 18.47 17.73 14.91
CA GLY A 429 18.02 19.04 14.46
C GLY A 429 18.35 19.35 12.99
N TYR A 430 18.56 20.63 12.66
CA TYR A 430 19.00 21.02 11.32
C TYR A 430 20.47 20.64 11.08
N PRO A 431 20.83 20.16 9.87
CA PRO A 431 22.22 19.85 9.58
C PRO A 431 23.08 21.13 9.70
N ALA A 432 24.14 21.05 10.50
CA ALA A 432 25.06 22.17 10.75
C ALA A 432 25.76 22.71 9.48
N SER A 433 25.68 22.01 8.34
CA SER A 433 26.08 22.50 7.03
C SER A 433 25.28 21.83 5.92
N SER A 434 25.09 22.53 4.79
CA SER A 434 24.46 21.99 3.58
C SER A 434 25.22 20.84 2.90
N THR A 435 26.41 20.50 3.40
CA THR A 435 27.28 19.42 2.90
C THR A 435 27.28 18.16 3.76
N ALA A 436 26.70 18.19 4.96
CA ALA A 436 26.49 16.97 5.75
C ALA A 436 25.27 16.23 5.21
N LEU A 437 25.33 14.90 5.14
CA LEU A 437 24.14 14.09 4.88
C LEU A 437 23.17 14.32 6.05
N SER A 438 22.05 15.01 5.78
CA SER A 438 20.95 15.08 6.74
C SER A 438 20.15 13.80 6.59
N GLN A 439 20.13 12.97 7.63
CA GLN A 439 19.29 11.77 7.71
C GLN A 439 18.11 12.03 8.65
N ASN A 440 17.42 13.15 8.43
CA ASN A 440 16.16 13.40 9.13
C ASN A 440 15.09 12.58 8.42
N LEU A 441 15.08 11.28 8.71
CA LEU A 441 14.30 10.26 8.01
C LEU A 441 12.82 10.39 8.35
N PRO A 442 11.94 9.94 7.44
CA PRO A 442 10.54 9.83 7.80
C PRO A 442 10.36 8.72 8.84
N ALA A 443 9.33 8.87 9.66
CA ALA A 443 9.03 7.95 10.75
C ALA A 443 7.52 7.86 10.97
N VAL A 444 7.11 6.81 11.66
CA VAL A 444 5.76 6.69 12.19
C VAL A 444 5.80 6.56 13.71
N ALA A 445 4.75 7.05 14.37
CA ALA A 445 4.49 6.79 15.78
C ALA A 445 3.20 5.99 15.93
N ILE A 446 3.24 4.88 16.66
CA ILE A 446 2.11 3.95 16.82
C ILE A 446 1.62 3.95 18.26
N SER A 447 0.34 4.27 18.49
CA SER A 447 -0.22 4.34 19.83
C SER A 447 -0.41 2.97 20.47
N HIS A 448 -0.55 2.93 21.80
CA HIS A 448 -0.98 1.73 22.52
C HIS A 448 -2.50 1.74 22.68
N GLY A 449 -3.22 1.22 21.68
CA GLY A 449 -4.68 1.30 21.63
C GLY A 449 -5.16 2.75 21.62
N ASP A 450 -6.17 3.06 22.42
CA ASP A 450 -6.70 4.41 22.58
C ASP A 450 -6.00 5.22 23.71
N ASP A 451 -4.83 4.76 24.17
CA ASP A 451 -3.98 5.52 25.09
C ASP A 451 -3.04 6.47 24.31
N PHE A 452 -3.53 7.68 24.08
CA PHE A 452 -2.81 8.71 23.34
C PHE A 452 -1.63 9.34 24.07
N MET A 453 -1.31 8.87 25.28
CA MET A 453 -0.11 9.28 25.99
C MET A 453 1.08 8.33 25.75
N ASN A 454 0.85 7.18 25.10
CA ASN A 454 1.87 6.15 24.88
C ASN A 454 1.96 5.80 23.39
N TRP A 455 3.14 6.04 22.82
CA TRP A 455 3.44 5.85 21.40
C TRP A 455 4.81 5.21 21.21
N ASP A 456 4.90 4.26 20.28
CA ASP A 456 6.16 3.67 19.83
C ASP A 456 6.65 4.37 18.56
N LEU A 457 7.86 4.94 18.59
CA LEU A 457 8.50 5.58 17.44
C LEU A 457 9.22 4.54 16.58
N ILE A 458 8.88 4.50 15.28
CA ILE A 458 9.50 3.65 14.28
C ILE A 458 10.08 4.53 13.18
N VAL A 459 11.42 4.60 13.09
CA VAL A 459 12.13 5.34 12.04
C VAL A 459 12.35 4.44 10.83
N ILE A 460 12.02 4.95 9.65
CA ILE A 460 12.10 4.15 8.41
C ILE A 460 13.52 4.22 7.85
N PRO A 461 14.17 3.06 7.64
CA PRO A 461 15.57 3.03 7.23
C PRO A 461 15.74 3.59 5.82
N ALA A 462 16.80 4.36 5.59
CA ALA A 462 17.16 4.82 4.24
C ALA A 462 17.68 3.66 3.39
N GLY A 463 17.20 3.53 2.15
CA GLY A 463 17.75 2.59 1.19
C GLY A 463 19.06 3.05 0.56
N GLU A 464 19.76 2.12 -0.08
CA GLU A 464 20.99 2.43 -0.82
C GLU A 464 20.74 3.53 -1.87
N GLY A 465 21.60 4.55 -1.90
CA GLY A 465 21.49 5.66 -2.84
C GLY A 465 20.52 6.77 -2.43
N VAL A 466 19.73 6.59 -1.36
CA VAL A 466 18.98 7.69 -0.74
C VAL A 466 19.96 8.56 0.04
N GLY A 467 20.33 9.70 -0.55
CA GLY A 467 21.24 10.70 0.03
C GLY A 467 20.62 11.46 1.20
N SER A 468 20.78 12.79 1.25
CA SER A 468 20.11 13.61 2.28
C SER A 468 18.59 13.47 2.18
N VAL A 469 17.90 13.48 3.31
CA VAL A 469 16.43 13.38 3.42
C VAL A 469 15.94 14.42 4.43
N TRP A 470 14.81 15.04 4.11
CA TRP A 470 14.00 15.82 5.06
C TRP A 470 12.61 15.20 5.10
N GLY A 471 12.45 14.17 5.92
CA GLY A 471 11.43 13.14 5.82
C GLY A 471 10.02 13.52 6.27
N GLU A 472 9.52 14.70 5.91
CA GLU A 472 8.11 15.00 6.15
C GLU A 472 7.24 14.12 5.27
N SER A 473 6.34 13.36 5.90
CA SER A 473 5.69 12.22 5.27
C SER A 473 4.20 12.13 5.61
N GLY A 474 3.51 11.32 4.81
CA GLY A 474 2.19 10.78 5.10
C GLY A 474 2.20 9.26 4.89
N VAL A 475 1.26 8.56 5.51
CA VAL A 475 0.97 7.14 5.36
C VAL A 475 -0.47 6.95 4.86
N VAL A 476 -0.65 6.01 3.95
CA VAL A 476 -1.95 5.44 3.62
C VAL A 476 -2.10 4.16 4.45
N VAL A 477 -3.19 4.05 5.22
CA VAL A 477 -3.50 2.88 6.05
C VAL A 477 -4.54 2.04 5.35
N ASP A 478 -4.17 0.87 4.84
CA ASP A 478 -5.05 -0.08 4.15
C ASP A 478 -4.96 -1.47 4.82
N GLY A 479 -5.80 -1.66 5.83
CA GLY A 479 -5.74 -2.83 6.71
C GLY A 479 -4.40 -2.96 7.42
N ALA A 480 -3.73 -4.10 7.25
CA ALA A 480 -2.38 -4.33 7.77
C ALA A 480 -1.27 -3.66 6.95
N ASN A 481 -1.59 -3.23 5.73
CA ASN A 481 -0.61 -2.68 4.78
C ASN A 481 -0.59 -1.16 4.87
N LEU A 482 0.59 -0.61 5.05
CA LEU A 482 0.81 0.83 5.13
C LEU A 482 1.79 1.26 4.02
N THR A 483 1.42 2.28 3.26
CA THR A 483 2.31 2.90 2.26
C THR A 483 2.71 4.28 2.74
N MET A 484 3.99 4.48 3.01
CA MET A 484 4.54 5.80 3.31
C MET A 484 4.94 6.52 2.03
N ILE A 485 4.60 7.81 1.98
CA ILE A 485 5.07 8.75 0.97
C ILE A 485 5.72 9.93 1.68
N SER A 486 7.00 10.16 1.41
CA SER A 486 7.78 11.24 2.00
C SER A 486 8.26 12.21 0.93
N ARG A 487 8.36 13.49 1.29
CA ARG A 487 9.22 14.40 0.52
C ARG A 487 10.68 13.94 0.65
N TRP A 488 11.48 14.25 -0.34
CA TRP A 488 12.92 14.05 -0.27
C TRP A 488 13.63 15.36 0.12
N TRP A 489 14.86 15.51 -0.34
CA TRP A 489 15.68 16.71 -0.17
C TRP A 489 15.27 17.78 -1.18
N TRP A 490 15.48 19.04 -0.84
CA TRP A 490 15.12 20.17 -1.70
C TRP A 490 15.80 20.17 -3.07
N GLN A 491 16.86 19.38 -3.30
CA GLN A 491 17.49 19.23 -4.62
C GLN A 491 16.91 18.08 -5.45
N THR A 492 16.06 17.25 -4.85
CA THR A 492 15.56 16.01 -5.44
C THR A 492 14.03 15.99 -5.41
N PRO A 493 13.36 16.62 -6.39
CA PRO A 493 11.90 16.77 -6.41
C PRO A 493 11.17 15.49 -6.84
N TYR A 494 11.36 14.43 -6.07
CA TYR A 494 10.69 13.15 -6.25
C TYR A 494 10.20 12.64 -4.91
N ALA A 495 9.06 11.95 -4.91
CA ALA A 495 8.59 11.29 -3.70
C ALA A 495 9.51 10.12 -3.33
N LEU A 496 9.72 9.95 -2.04
CA LEU A 496 10.28 8.73 -1.47
C LEU A 496 9.13 7.83 -1.01
N VAL A 497 9.30 6.52 -1.11
CA VAL A 497 8.29 5.53 -0.71
C VAL A 497 8.91 4.43 0.15
N ALA A 498 8.11 3.94 1.10
CA ALA A 498 8.40 2.74 1.88
C ALA A 498 7.09 2.04 2.21
N GLU A 499 7.14 0.74 2.46
CA GLU A 499 5.95 -0.08 2.73
C GLU A 499 6.10 -0.90 4.00
N SER A 500 4.97 -1.17 4.63
CA SER A 500 4.82 -2.05 5.78
C SER A 500 3.63 -2.97 5.55
N SER A 501 3.70 -4.20 6.06
CA SER A 501 2.63 -5.22 6.00
C SER A 501 2.21 -5.73 7.39
N ASP A 502 2.64 -5.04 8.44
CA ASP A 502 2.45 -5.43 9.85
C ASP A 502 1.98 -4.27 10.73
N PHE A 503 1.14 -3.39 10.16
CA PHE A 503 0.62 -2.19 10.79
C PHE A 503 1.72 -1.20 11.20
N GLY A 504 2.75 -1.04 10.36
CA GLY A 504 3.81 -0.05 10.54
C GLY A 504 4.90 -0.45 11.53
N ARG A 505 4.93 -1.70 12.00
CA ARG A 505 5.93 -2.18 12.99
C ARG A 505 7.28 -2.46 12.36
N SER A 506 7.29 -2.90 11.11
CA SER A 506 8.47 -3.03 10.27
C SER A 506 8.22 -2.43 8.90
N TRP A 507 9.28 -1.95 8.26
CA TRP A 507 9.22 -1.23 7.00
C TRP A 507 10.32 -1.71 6.05
N THR A 508 10.01 -1.67 4.76
CA THR A 508 11.05 -1.69 3.72
C THR A 508 11.96 -0.47 3.87
N GLU A 509 13.14 -0.54 3.27
CA GLU A 509 13.97 0.64 3.12
C GLU A 509 13.27 1.70 2.26
N LEU A 510 13.51 2.97 2.58
CA LEU A 510 13.03 4.13 1.86
C LEU A 510 13.69 4.15 0.47
N GLN A 511 12.88 4.25 -0.58
CA GLN A 511 13.34 4.22 -1.97
C GLN A 511 12.84 5.43 -2.75
N ALA A 512 13.61 5.84 -3.76
CA ALA A 512 13.22 6.88 -4.69
C ALA A 512 12.08 6.42 -5.59
N SER A 513 11.03 7.22 -5.73
CA SER A 513 10.00 6.97 -6.73
C SER A 513 10.20 7.76 -8.04
N ASN A 514 9.43 7.47 -9.09
CA ASN A 514 9.37 8.33 -10.28
C ASN A 514 8.42 9.53 -10.12
N MET A 515 7.63 9.61 -9.04
CA MET A 515 6.60 10.63 -8.91
C MET A 515 7.27 12.00 -8.73
N PRO A 516 7.15 12.91 -9.70
CA PRO A 516 7.65 14.26 -9.55
C PRO A 516 6.83 14.95 -8.47
N MET A 517 7.49 15.34 -7.39
CA MET A 517 6.84 15.92 -6.23
C MET A 517 7.79 16.95 -5.63
N ALA A 518 7.34 18.20 -5.49
CA ALA A 518 8.17 19.21 -4.86
C ALA A 518 8.55 18.78 -3.43
N ALA A 519 9.71 19.24 -2.94
CA ALA A 519 10.15 19.04 -1.56
C ALA A 519 9.29 19.88 -0.56
N SER A 520 8.04 19.47 -0.42
CA SER A 520 7.02 19.96 0.50
C SER A 520 6.32 18.75 1.10
N LYS A 521 5.88 18.87 2.35
CA LYS A 521 5.05 17.85 3.02
C LYS A 521 3.93 17.35 2.09
N PRO A 522 3.80 16.02 1.88
CA PRO A 522 2.64 15.42 1.22
C PRO A 522 1.48 15.23 2.22
N CYS A 523 0.27 15.03 1.70
CA CYS A 523 -0.89 14.59 2.48
C CYS A 523 -1.51 13.37 1.81
N THR A 524 -1.75 12.31 2.58
CA THR A 524 -2.24 11.02 2.09
C THR A 524 -3.44 10.56 2.92
N GLY A 525 -4.18 9.58 2.39
CA GLY A 525 -5.26 8.92 3.11
C GLY A 525 -6.13 8.06 2.20
N ILE A 526 -7.26 7.60 2.73
CA ILE A 526 -8.30 6.88 1.99
C ILE A 526 -9.61 7.66 2.14
N LEU A 527 -10.25 8.00 1.03
CA LEU A 527 -11.59 8.60 1.02
C LEU A 527 -12.63 7.57 1.46
N SER A 528 -13.79 8.02 1.97
CA SER A 528 -14.92 7.13 2.28
C SER A 528 -15.43 6.30 1.10
N THR A 529 -15.03 6.65 -0.13
CA THR A 529 -15.28 5.92 -1.38
C THR A 529 -14.29 4.76 -1.60
N GLY A 530 -13.34 4.54 -0.70
CA GLY A 530 -12.28 3.52 -0.82
C GLY A 530 -11.13 3.92 -1.74
N GLN A 531 -11.05 5.19 -2.14
CA GLN A 531 -9.97 5.68 -3.00
C GLN A 531 -8.79 6.15 -2.15
N HIS A 532 -7.60 5.64 -2.44
CA HIS A 532 -6.35 6.16 -1.89
C HIS A 532 -6.09 7.52 -2.54
N TYR A 533 -5.59 8.48 -1.78
CA TYR A 533 -5.23 9.79 -2.31
C TYR A 533 -3.85 10.26 -1.86
N LEU A 534 -3.25 11.12 -2.69
CA LEU A 534 -2.05 11.89 -2.42
C LEU A 534 -2.28 13.34 -2.88
N ILE A 535 -2.25 14.27 -1.95
CA ILE A 535 -2.29 15.72 -2.19
C ILE A 535 -0.88 16.26 -2.00
N ALA A 536 -0.31 16.83 -3.07
CA ALA A 536 1.01 17.45 -3.06
C ALA A 536 1.17 18.38 -4.28
N ASN A 537 2.36 18.94 -4.47
CA ASN A 537 2.69 19.67 -5.69
C ASN A 537 3.26 18.70 -6.74
N ILE A 538 2.36 18.11 -7.54
CA ILE A 538 2.70 17.05 -8.49
C ILE A 538 2.40 17.52 -9.92
N SER A 539 3.45 17.56 -10.75
CA SER A 539 3.40 17.73 -12.20
C SER A 539 4.75 17.33 -12.80
N SER A 540 4.78 16.78 -14.02
CA SER A 540 6.05 16.29 -14.60
C SER A 540 7.08 17.36 -14.92
N ASP A 541 6.66 18.62 -15.05
CA ASP A 541 7.52 19.77 -15.29
C ASP A 541 7.67 20.70 -14.07
N GLY A 542 7.09 20.34 -12.92
CA GLY A 542 7.07 21.19 -11.74
C GLY A 542 8.41 21.29 -11.01
N GLY A 543 9.20 20.22 -10.98
CA GLY A 543 10.41 20.16 -10.14
C GLY A 543 10.09 20.50 -8.68
N ASN A 544 10.84 21.42 -8.07
CA ASN A 544 10.56 21.94 -6.71
C ASN A 544 9.57 23.11 -6.68
N SER A 545 8.83 23.36 -7.76
CA SER A 545 7.77 24.35 -7.76
C SER A 545 6.65 23.92 -6.81
N ARG A 546 6.35 24.75 -5.81
CA ARG A 546 5.19 24.62 -4.93
C ARG A 546 3.91 25.16 -5.60
N THR A 547 3.76 24.94 -6.91
CA THR A 547 2.54 25.22 -7.68
C THR A 547 2.56 24.39 -8.96
N PRO A 548 1.45 23.77 -9.36
CA PRO A 548 0.14 23.78 -8.70
C PRO A 548 0.07 22.92 -7.43
N LEU A 549 -1.03 23.03 -6.67
CA LEU A 549 -1.47 21.99 -5.73
C LEU A 549 -2.39 21.03 -6.48
N SER A 550 -2.12 19.73 -6.40
CA SER A 550 -2.84 18.68 -7.09
C SER A 550 -3.22 17.54 -6.14
N ILE A 551 -4.24 16.77 -6.54
CA ILE A 551 -4.68 15.56 -5.87
C ILE A 551 -4.59 14.40 -6.85
N ALA A 552 -3.78 13.40 -6.52
CA ALA A 552 -3.75 12.11 -7.19
C ALA A 552 -4.61 11.12 -6.40
N TYR A 553 -5.36 10.26 -7.08
CA TYR A 553 -6.22 9.26 -6.45
C TYR A 553 -6.34 7.97 -7.25
N SER A 554 -6.69 6.89 -6.55
CA SER A 554 -6.96 5.58 -7.13
C SER A 554 -8.41 5.44 -7.56
N ARG A 555 -8.73 4.31 -8.21
CA ARG A 555 -10.13 3.87 -8.35
C ARG A 555 -10.65 3.39 -6.99
N PRO A 556 -11.98 3.46 -6.74
CA PRO A 556 -12.58 2.90 -5.52
C PRO A 556 -12.10 1.46 -5.23
N GLY A 557 -11.54 1.23 -4.05
CA GLY A 557 -11.04 -0.08 -3.59
C GLY A 557 -9.70 -0.50 -4.19
N ALA A 558 -9.06 0.32 -5.02
CA ALA A 558 -7.73 0.05 -5.55
C ALA A 558 -6.67 0.83 -4.77
N ALA A 559 -5.51 0.24 -4.54
CA ALA A 559 -4.39 0.92 -3.88
C ALA A 559 -3.62 1.87 -4.81
N ALA A 560 -3.52 1.52 -6.09
CA ALA A 560 -2.70 2.26 -7.06
C ALA A 560 -3.35 3.58 -7.49
N LEU A 561 -2.62 4.69 -7.35
CA LEU A 561 -3.01 5.99 -7.89
C LEU A 561 -3.09 5.88 -9.42
N SER A 562 -4.19 6.34 -9.99
CA SER A 562 -4.45 6.17 -11.44
C SER A 562 -4.94 7.45 -12.11
N GLU A 563 -5.22 8.48 -11.31
CA GLU A 563 -5.76 9.74 -11.77
C GLU A 563 -5.13 10.88 -10.99
N ILE A 564 -4.96 12.04 -11.63
CA ILE A 564 -4.60 13.29 -10.97
C ILE A 564 -5.52 14.41 -11.45
N ARG A 565 -5.78 15.34 -10.55
CA ARG A 565 -6.50 16.57 -10.83
C ARG A 565 -5.83 17.76 -10.16
N LEU A 566 -6.01 18.92 -10.78
CA LEU A 566 -5.60 20.20 -10.24
C LEU A 566 -6.59 20.63 -9.15
N VAL A 567 -6.07 20.91 -7.95
CA VAL A 567 -6.85 21.54 -6.89
C VAL A 567 -6.74 23.06 -6.98
N ARG A 568 -5.53 23.61 -7.07
CA ARG A 568 -5.29 25.06 -6.96
C ARG A 568 -4.07 25.48 -7.78
N HIS A 569 -4.22 26.50 -8.63
CA HIS A 569 -3.10 27.21 -9.23
C HIS A 569 -2.68 28.41 -8.35
N SER A 570 -1.44 28.89 -8.53
CA SER A 570 -0.98 30.13 -7.88
C SER A 570 -1.85 31.33 -8.29
N VAL A 571 -2.22 31.43 -9.56
CA VAL A 571 -3.17 32.43 -10.08
C VAL A 571 -4.47 31.76 -10.51
N GLN A 572 -5.58 32.16 -9.90
CA GLN A 572 -6.91 31.70 -10.26
C GLN A 572 -7.99 32.65 -9.74
N ASP A 573 -9.01 32.87 -10.57
CA ASP A 573 -10.06 33.85 -10.33
C ASP A 573 -10.91 33.52 -9.09
N ASN A 574 -11.32 34.57 -8.37
CA ASN A 574 -12.23 34.51 -7.22
C ASN A 574 -11.73 33.65 -6.04
N VAL A 575 -10.42 33.61 -5.83
CA VAL A 575 -9.82 32.89 -4.71
C VAL A 575 -8.97 33.83 -3.85
N PRO A 576 -8.94 33.66 -2.50
CA PRO A 576 -8.07 34.45 -1.64
C PRO A 576 -6.60 34.37 -2.07
N TRP A 577 -5.89 35.49 -1.90
CA TRP A 577 -4.43 35.62 -2.05
C TRP A 577 -3.85 34.95 -3.30
N SER A 578 -4.54 35.09 -4.42
CA SER A 578 -4.13 34.58 -5.73
C SER A 578 -3.07 35.50 -6.37
N GLU A 579 -1.80 35.10 -6.32
CA GLU A 579 -0.67 35.84 -6.91
C GLU A 579 0.24 34.93 -7.76
N ALA A 580 0.98 35.53 -8.70
CA ALA A 580 1.80 34.78 -9.66
C ALA A 580 2.84 33.85 -9.00
N ASP A 581 3.50 34.34 -7.96
CA ASP A 581 4.59 33.67 -7.28
C ASP A 581 4.16 32.83 -6.08
N CYS A 582 2.85 32.66 -5.87
CA CYS A 582 2.30 31.91 -4.74
C CYS A 582 2.87 30.50 -4.61
N LYS A 583 3.34 30.16 -3.41
CA LYS A 583 3.80 28.79 -3.07
C LYS A 583 2.76 28.11 -2.21
N LEU A 584 2.05 27.16 -2.81
CA LEU A 584 1.04 26.31 -2.21
C LEU A 584 1.73 25.10 -1.56
N SER A 585 1.64 24.94 -0.25
CA SER A 585 2.45 23.94 0.45
C SER A 585 1.82 23.44 1.74
N TYR A 586 2.37 22.33 2.26
CA TYR A 586 1.95 21.67 3.51
C TYR A 586 0.43 21.39 3.56
N PRO A 587 -0.13 20.68 2.56
CA PRO A 587 -1.49 20.22 2.64
C PRO A 587 -1.71 19.34 3.88
N CYS A 588 -2.91 19.44 4.44
CA CYS A 588 -3.57 18.39 5.23
C CYS A 588 -5.00 18.24 4.70
N ALA A 589 -5.65 17.12 5.00
CA ALA A 589 -7.02 16.91 4.57
C ALA A 589 -7.84 16.16 5.62
N ILE A 590 -9.13 16.51 5.70
CA ILE A 590 -10.12 15.78 6.49
C ILE A 590 -11.43 15.70 5.72
N GLU A 591 -12.06 14.53 5.75
CA GLU A 591 -13.38 14.32 5.16
C GLU A 591 -14.49 14.64 6.17
N LYS A 592 -15.56 15.28 5.69
CA LYS A 592 -16.81 15.44 6.44
C LYS A 592 -18.00 15.63 5.50
N ASP A 593 -19.06 14.86 5.74
CA ASP A 593 -20.37 15.01 5.10
C ASP A 593 -20.29 15.06 3.55
N GLY A 594 -19.49 14.16 2.96
CA GLY A 594 -19.30 14.04 1.50
C GLY A 594 -18.38 15.10 0.88
N MET A 595 -17.69 15.89 1.71
CA MET A 595 -16.74 16.91 1.29
C MET A 595 -15.34 16.59 1.84
N LEU A 596 -14.32 16.83 1.01
CA LEU A 596 -12.92 16.80 1.41
C LEU A 596 -12.43 18.24 1.66
N TYR A 597 -12.00 18.51 2.89
CA TYR A 597 -11.48 19.79 3.34
C TYR A 597 -9.96 19.74 3.31
N ILE A 598 -9.32 20.52 2.43
CA ILE A 598 -7.86 20.56 2.25
C ILE A 598 -7.32 21.89 2.78
N GLY A 599 -6.63 21.85 3.91
CA GLY A 599 -5.95 23.01 4.48
C GLY A 599 -4.51 23.10 3.95
N TYR A 600 -4.06 24.28 3.54
CA TYR A 600 -2.70 24.46 3.02
C TYR A 600 -2.18 25.87 3.27
N SER A 601 -0.87 26.03 3.16
CA SER A 601 -0.18 27.31 3.24
C SER A 601 0.02 27.93 1.86
N ASN A 602 -0.07 29.26 1.79
CA ASN A 602 0.19 30.04 0.58
C ASN A 602 1.11 31.24 0.88
N SER A 603 2.37 31.22 0.46
CA SER A 603 3.25 32.40 0.53
C SER A 603 3.16 33.24 -0.74
N ALA A 604 2.91 34.54 -0.57
CA ALA A 604 2.93 35.54 -1.65
C ALA A 604 4.11 36.53 -1.54
N PHE A 605 4.98 36.41 -0.54
CA PHE A 605 5.91 37.49 -0.16
C PHE A 605 7.36 37.01 0.05
N GLY A 606 8.25 37.40 -0.86
CA GLY A 606 9.71 37.28 -0.72
C GLY A 606 10.32 35.96 -1.21
N GLU A 607 11.47 36.02 -1.87
CA GLU A 607 12.22 34.81 -2.26
C GLU A 607 12.76 34.09 -1.02
N GLY A 608 12.38 32.81 -0.84
CA GLY A 608 12.98 31.93 0.16
C GLY A 608 12.50 32.10 1.60
N VAL A 609 11.37 32.79 1.82
CA VAL A 609 10.78 32.95 3.17
C VAL A 609 9.33 32.45 3.16
N ASN A 610 8.96 31.63 4.16
CA ASN A 610 7.63 31.04 4.31
C ASN A 610 6.63 32.01 4.96
N ASN A 611 6.48 33.21 4.39
CA ASN A 611 5.51 34.21 4.84
C ASN A 611 4.11 33.87 4.30
N ASN A 612 3.46 32.87 4.92
CA ASN A 612 2.26 32.26 4.37
C ASN A 612 0.95 32.83 4.93
N ASN A 613 -0.06 32.86 4.08
CA ASN A 613 -1.45 32.76 4.51
C ASN A 613 -1.83 31.28 4.73
N ALA A 614 -2.84 31.01 5.54
CA ALA A 614 -3.53 29.71 5.60
C ALA A 614 -4.82 29.75 4.77
N GLU A 615 -4.98 28.81 3.86
CA GLU A 615 -6.13 28.65 2.98
C GLU A 615 -6.78 27.27 3.12
N LEU A 616 -8.03 27.20 2.66
CA LEU A 616 -8.83 25.99 2.63
C LEU A 616 -9.43 25.81 1.23
N ALA A 617 -9.27 24.63 0.65
CA ALA A 617 -10.07 24.16 -0.48
C ALA A 617 -11.07 23.12 0.00
N VAL A 618 -12.32 23.21 -0.45
CA VAL A 618 -13.39 22.27 -0.12
C VAL A 618 -13.89 21.63 -1.41
N ILE A 619 -13.75 20.31 -1.51
CA ILE A 619 -14.02 19.53 -2.71
C ILE A 619 -15.19 18.57 -2.43
N PRO A 620 -16.26 18.54 -3.24
CA PRO A 620 -17.23 17.46 -3.18
C PRO A 620 -16.57 16.14 -3.62
N ILE A 621 -16.64 15.11 -2.79
CA ILE A 621 -15.97 13.82 -3.08
C ILE A 621 -16.52 13.16 -4.35
N SER A 622 -17.76 13.46 -4.72
CA SER A 622 -18.36 13.02 -6.00
C SER A 622 -17.62 13.52 -7.23
N GLU A 623 -16.82 14.59 -7.14
CA GLU A 623 -16.02 15.13 -8.24
C GLU A 623 -14.66 14.42 -8.38
N LEU A 624 -14.36 13.46 -7.49
CA LEU A 624 -13.15 12.63 -7.51
C LEU A 624 -13.44 11.18 -7.96
N GLN A 625 -14.59 10.93 -8.61
CA GLN A 625 -15.06 9.61 -9.06
C GLN A 625 -14.99 9.40 -10.57
#